data_AF-A0A537U3A3-F1
#
_entry.id   AF-A0A537U3A3-F1
#
_cell.length_a   1.000
_cell.length_b   1.000
_cell.length_c   1.000
_cell.angle_alpha   90.00
_cell.angle_beta   90.00
_cell.angle_gamma   90.00
#
_symmetry.space_group_name_H-M   'P 1'
#
loop_
_entity.id
_entity.type
_entity.pdbx_description
1 polymer ?
#
loop_
_entity_poly.entity_id
_entity_poly.type
_entity_poly.pdbx_seq_one_letter_code
_entity_poly.pdbx_strand_id
1 'polypeptide(L)'
;MALKKKRAAKRRAWNKGLEIGQRDAFTPAQVKRIRQVLAGRGVPGSIINVARTRRKPPVRCALSEATAKALGKWIAVSGKKRTGYIFSGRGAALPRPMTVRQMNRLLKFWVAEAGLDPKKYGKESLRRTKALHILNGTGDLETVRMLLGHAKIESTSKFLRIAKKSDPIAISCAFDI
;
A
#
# COMPACT_ATOMS: atom_id res chain seq x y z
N MET A 1 23.75 44.23 -15.07
CA MET A 1 22.42 44.01 -14.46
C MET A 1 22.04 42.54 -14.60
N ALA A 2 22.03 41.76 -13.52
CA ALA A 2 21.75 40.32 -13.56
C ALA A 2 20.26 40.02 -13.28
N LEU A 3 19.58 39.40 -14.25
CA LEU A 3 18.17 38.99 -14.12
C LEU A 3 18.00 37.86 -13.09
N LYS A 4 17.41 38.19 -11.93
CA LYS A 4 16.98 37.22 -10.91
C LYS A 4 15.87 36.32 -11.48
N LYS A 5 16.16 35.02 -11.66
CA LYS A 5 15.15 33.98 -11.96
C LYS A 5 14.10 33.96 -10.84
N LYS A 6 12.85 34.34 -11.16
CA LYS A 6 11.68 34.18 -10.26
C LYS A 6 11.46 32.69 -9.97
N ARG A 7 11.81 32.24 -8.76
CA ARG A 7 11.44 30.91 -8.25
C ARG A 7 9.93 30.87 -8.05
N ALA A 8 9.23 30.03 -8.81
CA ALA A 8 7.79 29.82 -8.66
C ALA A 8 7.45 29.39 -7.23
N ALA A 9 6.54 30.12 -6.59
CA ALA A 9 6.06 29.84 -5.24
C ALA A 9 5.41 28.45 -5.18
N LYS A 10 5.98 27.54 -4.38
CA LYS A 10 5.33 26.27 -4.02
C LYS A 10 4.02 26.61 -3.31
N ARG A 11 2.88 26.46 -4.00
CA ARG A 11 1.54 26.46 -3.40
C ARG A 11 1.47 25.31 -2.39
N ARG A 12 1.82 25.60 -1.14
CA ARG A 12 1.65 24.72 0.02
C ARG A 12 0.16 24.67 0.34
N ALA A 13 -0.51 23.58 -0.04
CA ALA A 13 -1.84 23.29 0.47
C ALA A 13 -1.70 22.62 1.84
N TRP A 14 -1.86 23.44 2.88
CA TRP A 14 -1.93 23.08 4.30
C TRP A 14 -3.26 22.39 4.60
N ASN A 15 -3.23 21.28 5.36
CA ASN A 15 -4.36 20.85 6.20
C ASN A 15 -3.89 19.84 7.25
N LYS A 16 -3.93 20.28 8.52
CA LYS A 16 -3.91 19.51 9.78
C LYS A 16 -3.15 18.19 9.76
N GLY A 17 -1.84 18.26 10.03
CA GLY A 17 -1.14 17.22 10.80
C GLY A 17 -1.09 15.81 10.18
N LEU A 18 -0.77 15.70 8.89
CA LEU A 18 -0.09 14.58 8.21
C LEU A 18 -0.32 14.80 6.71
N GLU A 19 0.71 15.22 5.96
CA GLU A 19 0.62 15.14 4.50
C GLU A 19 0.45 13.66 4.11
N ILE A 20 -0.79 13.23 3.90
CA ILE A 20 -1.09 12.13 2.98
C ILE A 20 -0.92 12.71 1.57
N GLY A 21 0.30 13.20 1.31
CA GLY A 21 0.74 13.79 0.06
C GLY A 21 0.84 12.68 -0.97
N GLN A 22 0.41 12.99 -2.19
CA GLN A 22 0.55 12.23 -3.43
C GLN A 22 1.38 10.95 -3.29
N ARG A 23 0.70 9.80 -3.26
CA ARG A 23 1.39 8.53 -3.45
C ARG A 23 1.86 8.51 -4.90
N ASP A 24 3.15 8.47 -5.12
CA ASP A 24 3.69 8.12 -6.42
C ASP A 24 3.15 6.73 -6.74
N ALA A 25 2.48 6.56 -7.88
CA ALA A 25 2.18 5.21 -8.34
C ALA A 25 3.48 4.50 -8.70
N PHE A 26 3.39 3.20 -8.97
CA PHE A 26 4.57 2.42 -9.36
C PHE A 26 5.38 3.13 -10.44
N THR A 27 6.66 3.33 -10.18
CA THR A 27 7.59 3.93 -11.14
C THR A 27 7.66 3.05 -12.38
N PRO A 28 8.00 3.59 -13.57
CA PRO A 28 8.18 2.77 -14.77
C PRO A 28 9.13 1.57 -14.56
N ALA A 29 10.17 1.73 -13.73
CA ALA A 29 11.08 0.65 -13.33
C ALA A 29 10.38 -0.43 -12.48
N GLN A 30 9.58 -0.04 -11.49
CA GLN A 30 8.77 -0.98 -10.71
C GLN A 30 7.75 -1.70 -11.59
N VAL A 31 7.11 -0.98 -12.52
CA VAL A 31 6.16 -1.56 -13.47
C VAL A 31 6.84 -2.55 -14.40
N LYS A 32 8.03 -2.23 -14.93
CA LYS A 32 8.83 -3.15 -15.74
C LYS A 32 9.16 -4.41 -14.96
N ARG A 33 9.56 -4.28 -13.69
CA ARG A 33 9.87 -5.42 -12.82
C ARG A 33 8.64 -6.26 -12.52
N ILE A 34 7.49 -5.64 -12.23
CA ILE A 34 6.21 -6.35 -12.04
C ILE A 34 5.85 -7.11 -13.32
N ARG A 35 5.94 -6.47 -14.49
CA ARG A 35 5.66 -7.14 -15.77
C ARG A 35 6.63 -8.27 -16.07
N GLN A 36 7.91 -8.15 -15.71
CA GLN A 36 8.89 -9.23 -15.83
C GLN A 36 8.53 -10.42 -14.91
N VAL A 37 8.19 -10.13 -13.66
CA VAL A 37 7.72 -11.13 -12.68
C VAL A 37 6.45 -11.85 -13.17
N LEU A 38 5.56 -11.15 -13.87
CA LEU A 38 4.34 -11.75 -14.43
C LEU A 38 4.58 -12.52 -15.74
N ALA A 39 5.57 -12.12 -16.54
CA ALA A 39 5.90 -12.74 -17.81
C ALA A 39 6.75 -14.01 -17.65
N GLY A 40 7.66 -14.05 -16.66
CA GLY A 40 8.27 -15.28 -16.20
C GLY A 40 7.24 -16.02 -15.35
N ARG A 41 6.51 -16.98 -15.94
CA ARG A 41 5.46 -17.78 -15.29
C ARG A 41 5.79 -18.05 -13.81
N GLY A 42 5.05 -17.38 -12.92
CA GLY A 42 4.88 -17.70 -11.51
C GLY A 42 6.11 -18.23 -10.79
N VAL A 43 6.98 -17.35 -10.30
CA VAL A 43 7.72 -17.68 -9.07
C VAL A 43 6.87 -17.18 -7.91
N PRO A 44 6.17 -18.07 -7.17
CA PRO A 44 5.51 -17.71 -5.92
C PRO A 44 6.53 -16.99 -5.01
N GLY A 45 6.15 -15.86 -4.43
CA GLY A 45 7.06 -15.12 -3.53
C GLY A 45 7.95 -14.08 -4.20
N SER A 46 7.77 -13.79 -5.50
CA SER A 46 8.51 -12.73 -6.19
C SER A 46 8.44 -11.37 -5.44
N ILE A 47 9.60 -10.89 -4.99
CA ILE A 47 9.73 -9.69 -4.16
C ILE A 47 9.76 -8.43 -5.04
N ILE A 48 8.86 -7.49 -4.72
CA ILE A 48 8.84 -6.15 -5.29
C ILE A 48 9.26 -5.14 -4.22
N ASN A 49 10.13 -4.21 -4.61
CA ASN A 49 10.46 -3.05 -3.79
C ASN A 49 9.45 -1.94 -4.06
N VAL A 50 8.60 -1.66 -3.07
CA VAL A 50 7.65 -0.55 -3.12
C VAL A 50 8.28 0.67 -2.46
N ALA A 51 8.40 1.73 -3.23
CA ALA A 51 8.97 2.99 -2.78
C ALA A 51 8.07 3.62 -1.72
N ARG A 52 8.69 4.30 -0.75
CA ARG A 52 7.99 5.01 0.32
C ARG A 52 8.29 6.49 0.26
N THR A 53 7.33 7.27 0.73
CA THR A 53 7.48 8.73 0.85
C THR A 53 8.56 9.11 1.86
N ARG A 54 9.09 10.33 1.72
CA ARG A 54 9.98 11.01 2.68
C ARG A 54 11.20 10.18 3.11
N ARG A 55 12.03 9.77 2.14
CA ARG A 55 13.32 9.08 2.36
C ARG A 55 13.24 7.86 3.29
N LYS A 56 12.06 7.24 3.41
CA LYS A 56 11.91 5.98 4.17
C LYS A 56 12.42 4.83 3.32
N PRO A 57 13.05 3.82 3.93
CA PRO A 57 13.52 2.65 3.19
C PRO A 57 12.34 2.00 2.46
N PRO A 58 12.54 1.51 1.21
CA PRO A 58 11.51 0.82 0.46
C PRO A 58 11.04 -0.42 1.22
N VAL A 59 9.75 -0.74 1.09
CA VAL A 59 9.21 -1.98 1.67
C VAL A 59 9.23 -3.06 0.60
N ARG A 60 9.82 -4.19 0.96
CA ARG A 60 9.78 -5.42 0.19
C ARG A 60 8.42 -6.08 0.37
N CYS A 61 7.70 -6.31 -0.72
CA CYS A 61 6.45 -7.07 -0.69
C CYS A 61 6.50 -8.22 -1.70
N ALA A 62 6.12 -9.41 -1.25
CA ALA A 62 5.84 -10.52 -2.14
C ALA A 62 4.43 -10.37 -2.75
N LEU A 63 4.30 -10.65 -4.05
CA LEU A 63 2.98 -10.85 -4.65
C LEU A 63 2.50 -12.26 -4.29
N SER A 64 1.26 -12.34 -3.81
CA SER A 64 0.57 -13.63 -3.76
C SER A 64 0.30 -14.12 -5.19
N GLU A 65 0.19 -15.44 -5.36
CA GLU A 65 -0.15 -16.04 -6.64
C GLU A 65 -1.47 -15.50 -7.20
N ALA A 66 -2.50 -15.39 -6.35
CA ALA A 66 -3.79 -14.82 -6.72
C ALA A 66 -3.67 -13.37 -7.24
N THR A 67 -2.85 -12.54 -6.57
CA THR A 67 -2.59 -11.16 -7.02
C THR A 67 -1.81 -11.14 -8.33
N ALA A 68 -0.82 -12.01 -8.49
CA ALA A 68 -0.03 -12.12 -9.71
C ALA A 68 -0.93 -12.52 -10.90
N LYS A 69 -1.76 -13.55 -10.73
CA LYS A 69 -2.73 -14.00 -11.75
C LYS A 69 -3.72 -12.90 -12.14
N ALA A 70 -4.29 -12.19 -11.16
CA ALA A 70 -5.20 -11.08 -11.41
C ALA A 70 -4.52 -9.92 -12.17
N LEU A 71 -3.29 -9.55 -11.78
CA LEU A 71 -2.50 -8.54 -12.48
C LEU A 71 -2.13 -8.98 -13.89
N GLY A 72 -1.79 -10.25 -14.10
CA GLY A 72 -1.50 -10.81 -15.43
C GLY A 72 -2.70 -10.67 -16.37
N LYS A 73 -3.89 -11.11 -15.91
CA LYS A 73 -5.15 -10.94 -16.66
C LYS A 73 -5.44 -9.47 -16.98
N TRP A 74 -5.31 -8.58 -15.99
CA TRP A 74 -5.50 -7.15 -16.19
C TRP A 74 -4.54 -6.58 -17.23
N ILE A 75 -3.25 -6.91 -17.16
CA ILE A 75 -2.24 -6.39 -18.09
C ILE A 75 -2.54 -6.85 -19.52
N ALA A 76 -2.94 -8.11 -19.71
CA ALA A 76 -3.31 -8.66 -21.01
C ALA A 76 -4.48 -7.90 -21.66
N VAL A 77 -5.53 -7.60 -20.88
CA VAL A 77 -6.72 -6.89 -21.39
C VAL A 77 -6.50 -5.37 -21.49
N SER A 78 -5.59 -4.80 -20.70
CA SER A 78 -5.46 -3.34 -20.57
C SER A 78 -4.94 -2.61 -21.80
N GLY A 79 -4.33 -3.31 -22.78
CA GLY A 79 -3.74 -2.71 -23.99
C GLY A 79 -2.60 -1.71 -23.73
N LYS A 80 -2.03 -1.68 -22.52
CA LYS A 80 -1.05 -0.65 -22.12
C LYS A 80 0.36 -0.97 -22.60
N LYS A 81 1.08 0.06 -23.06
CA LYS A 81 2.53 -0.01 -23.37
C LYS A 81 3.33 -0.63 -22.21
N ARG A 82 4.37 -1.43 -22.52
CA ARG A 82 5.23 -2.12 -21.53
C ARG A 82 5.93 -1.20 -20.52
N THR A 83 6.10 0.08 -20.84
CA THR A 83 6.69 1.10 -19.97
C THR A 83 5.64 1.98 -19.25
N GLY A 84 4.37 1.88 -19.65
CA GLY A 84 3.29 2.69 -19.08
C GLY A 84 2.80 2.16 -17.73
N TYR A 85 2.20 3.02 -16.91
CA TYR A 85 1.66 2.66 -15.59
C TYR A 85 0.64 1.51 -15.64
N ILE A 86 0.73 0.56 -14.70
CA ILE A 86 -0.25 -0.55 -14.57
C ILE A 86 -1.65 0.00 -14.32
N PHE A 87 -1.75 1.01 -13.46
CA PHE A 87 -2.98 1.73 -13.15
C PHE A 87 -2.84 3.18 -13.63
N SER A 88 -3.60 3.53 -14.67
CA SER A 88 -3.63 4.88 -15.25
C SER A 88 -4.70 5.70 -14.56
N GLY A 89 -4.44 6.99 -14.37
CA GLY A 89 -5.41 7.95 -13.91
C GLY A 89 -6.28 8.47 -15.06
N ARG A 90 -7.43 9.07 -14.72
CA ARG A 90 -8.26 9.81 -15.69
C ARG A 90 -7.63 11.17 -16.00
N GLY A 91 -7.54 11.54 -17.28
CA GLY A 91 -7.09 12.86 -17.77
C GLY A 91 -6.60 12.81 -19.22
N ALA A 92 -6.97 13.81 -20.04
CA ALA A 92 -6.92 13.74 -21.51
C ALA A 92 -5.54 14.00 -22.15
N ALA A 93 -4.61 14.68 -21.47
CA ALA A 93 -3.42 15.22 -22.16
C ALA A 93 -2.15 14.34 -22.08
N LEU A 94 -1.96 13.54 -21.02
CA LEU A 94 -0.72 12.79 -20.80
C LEU A 94 -0.98 11.49 -20.00
N PRO A 95 -0.21 10.40 -20.24
CA PRO A 95 -0.26 9.20 -19.41
C PRO A 95 0.11 9.55 -17.96
N ARG A 96 -0.89 9.55 -17.07
CA ARG A 96 -0.70 9.85 -15.66
C ARG A 96 -0.96 8.62 -14.79
N PRO A 97 -0.24 8.47 -13.69
CA PRO A 97 -0.53 7.43 -12.73
C PRO A 97 -1.90 7.62 -12.08
N MET A 98 -2.55 6.52 -11.68
CA MET A 98 -3.79 6.59 -10.92
C MET A 98 -3.56 7.33 -9.61
N THR A 99 -4.37 8.36 -9.36
CA THR A 99 -4.28 9.13 -8.12
C THR A 99 -4.93 8.39 -6.95
N VAL A 100 -4.49 8.71 -5.73
CA VAL A 100 -5.10 8.17 -4.49
C VAL A 100 -6.60 8.46 -4.40
N ARG A 101 -7.03 9.63 -4.89
CA ARG A 101 -8.44 10.02 -4.91
C ARG A 101 -9.25 9.12 -5.85
N GLN A 102 -8.73 8.83 -7.04
CA GLN A 102 -9.37 7.93 -8.00
C GLN A 102 -9.46 6.52 -7.45
N MET A 103 -8.36 5.99 -6.91
CA MET A 103 -8.35 4.68 -6.24
C MET A 103 -9.37 4.62 -5.09
N ASN A 104 -9.42 5.65 -4.24
CA ASN A 104 -10.39 5.70 -3.15
C ASN A 104 -11.85 5.74 -3.64
N ARG A 105 -12.13 6.43 -4.75
CA ARG A 105 -13.48 6.45 -5.33
C ARG A 105 -13.89 5.07 -5.86
N LEU A 106 -12.99 4.39 -6.58
CA LEU A 106 -13.21 3.02 -7.05
C LEU A 106 -13.43 2.05 -5.88
N LEU A 107 -12.59 2.14 -4.85
CA LEU A 107 -12.73 1.31 -3.65
C LEU A 107 -14.09 1.53 -2.97
N LYS A 108 -14.54 2.78 -2.84
CA LYS A 108 -15.86 3.07 -2.23
C LYS A 108 -17.01 2.50 -3.06
N PHE A 109 -16.90 2.55 -4.37
CA PHE A 109 -17.87 1.94 -5.28
C PHE A 109 -17.93 0.42 -5.06
N TRP A 110 -16.79 -0.29 -5.12
CA TRP A 110 -16.75 -1.74 -4.90
C TRP A 110 -17.21 -2.16 -3.50
N VAL A 111 -16.90 -1.35 -2.48
CA VAL A 111 -17.37 -1.57 -1.11
C VAL A 111 -18.89 -1.48 -1.04
N ALA A 112 -19.51 -0.48 -1.68
CA ALA A 112 -20.96 -0.35 -1.74
C ALA A 112 -21.60 -1.50 -2.53
N GLU A 113 -21.00 -1.89 -3.65
CA GLU A 113 -21.44 -3.01 -4.49
C GLU A 113 -21.41 -4.36 -3.73
N ALA A 114 -20.45 -4.51 -2.82
CA ALA A 114 -20.36 -5.65 -1.90
C ALA A 114 -21.31 -5.55 -0.68
N GLY A 115 -22.20 -4.56 -0.61
CA GLY A 115 -23.14 -4.37 0.51
C GLY A 115 -22.51 -3.85 1.80
N LEU A 116 -21.28 -3.32 1.75
CA LEU A 116 -20.55 -2.80 2.90
C LEU A 116 -20.61 -1.27 2.96
N ASP A 117 -20.51 -0.70 4.17
CA ASP A 117 -20.55 0.75 4.37
C ASP A 117 -19.25 1.45 3.87
N PRO A 118 -19.30 2.30 2.83
CA PRO A 118 -18.14 3.01 2.29
C PRO A 118 -17.55 4.07 3.22
N LYS A 119 -18.23 4.41 4.33
CA LYS A 119 -17.71 5.27 5.40
C LYS A 119 -16.82 4.47 6.36
N LYS A 120 -17.14 3.19 6.60
CA LYS A 120 -16.39 2.29 7.50
C LYS A 120 -15.22 1.59 6.79
N TYR A 121 -15.41 1.22 5.52
CA TYR A 121 -14.42 0.45 4.76
C TYR A 121 -13.74 1.29 3.69
N GLY A 122 -12.41 1.21 3.64
CA GLY A 122 -11.60 1.86 2.62
C GLY A 122 -10.19 1.29 2.55
N LYS A 123 -9.28 2.02 1.88
CA LYS A 123 -7.88 1.61 1.68
C LYS A 123 -7.16 1.16 2.96
N GLU A 124 -7.47 1.80 4.08
CA GLU A 124 -6.83 1.50 5.37
C GLU A 124 -7.42 0.25 6.00
N SER A 125 -8.73 0.06 5.87
CA SER A 125 -9.41 -1.15 6.34
C SER A 125 -8.87 -2.37 5.63
N LEU A 126 -8.73 -2.33 4.30
CA LEU A 126 -8.10 -3.41 3.52
C LEU A 126 -6.67 -3.73 3.99
N ARG A 127 -5.87 -2.68 4.22
CA ARG A 127 -4.51 -2.83 4.74
C ARG A 127 -4.48 -3.48 6.11
N ARG A 128 -5.39 -3.08 7.00
CA ARG A 128 -5.53 -3.62 8.35
C ARG A 128 -5.98 -5.08 8.33
N THR A 129 -6.97 -5.44 7.51
CA THR A 129 -7.49 -6.81 7.41
C THR A 129 -6.38 -7.79 7.04
N LYS A 130 -5.56 -7.47 6.03
CA LYS A 130 -4.42 -8.34 5.67
C LYS A 130 -3.41 -8.48 6.80
N ALA A 131 -3.10 -7.39 7.49
CA ALA A 131 -2.15 -7.41 8.59
C ALA A 131 -2.67 -8.23 9.80
N LEU A 132 -3.96 -8.12 10.11
CA LEU A 132 -4.61 -8.96 11.13
C LEU A 132 -4.63 -10.44 10.73
N HIS A 133 -4.91 -10.74 9.45
CA HIS A 133 -4.89 -12.12 8.97
C HIS A 133 -3.49 -12.77 9.13
N ILE A 134 -2.43 -12.02 8.83
CA ILE A 134 -1.06 -12.48 9.05
C ILE A 134 -0.78 -12.64 10.56
N LEU A 135 -1.13 -11.64 11.38
CA LEU A 135 -0.93 -11.72 12.83
C LEU A 135 -1.62 -12.93 13.45
N ASN A 136 -2.86 -13.22 13.04
CA ASN A 136 -3.60 -14.37 13.56
C ASN A 136 -2.99 -15.71 13.11
N GLY A 137 -2.35 -15.75 11.94
CA GLY A 137 -1.69 -16.95 11.44
C GLY A 137 -0.29 -17.19 12.02
N THR A 138 0.47 -16.12 12.30
CA THR A 138 1.86 -16.24 12.76
C THR A 138 2.07 -15.98 14.25
N GLY A 139 1.17 -15.23 14.90
CA GLY A 139 1.38 -14.72 16.27
C GLY A 139 2.45 -13.63 16.38
N ASP A 140 3.19 -13.35 15.30
CA ASP A 140 4.35 -12.46 15.33
C ASP A 140 4.01 -11.02 14.88
N LEU A 141 3.91 -10.13 15.87
CA LEU A 141 3.66 -8.70 15.66
C LEU A 141 4.83 -7.99 14.97
N GLU A 142 6.05 -8.49 15.13
CA GLU A 142 7.26 -7.87 14.60
C GLU A 142 7.37 -8.07 13.08
N THR A 143 7.05 -9.28 12.60
CA THR A 143 6.88 -9.52 11.16
C THR A 143 5.83 -8.59 10.56
N VAL A 144 4.68 -8.41 11.22
CA VAL A 144 3.63 -7.51 10.74
C VAL A 144 4.10 -6.04 10.73
N ARG A 145 4.88 -5.61 11.73
CA ARG A 145 5.49 -4.26 11.77
C ARG A 145 6.39 -4.04 10.56
N MET A 146 7.27 -5.00 10.25
CA MET A 146 8.18 -4.93 9.10
C MET A 146 7.42 -4.86 7.78
N LEU A 147 6.39 -5.69 7.60
CA LEU A 147 5.54 -5.70 6.41
C LEU A 147 4.76 -4.40 6.21
N LEU A 148 4.30 -3.78 7.30
CA LEU A 148 3.66 -2.45 7.26
C LEU A 148 4.69 -1.31 7.12
N GLY A 149 5.98 -1.60 7.31
CA GLY A 149 7.05 -0.61 7.32
C GLY A 149 6.92 0.39 8.47
N HIS A 150 6.35 -0.02 9.60
CA HIS A 150 6.25 0.83 10.78
C HIS A 150 7.60 0.90 11.51
N ALA A 151 7.96 2.07 12.02
CA ALA A 151 9.22 2.23 12.74
C ALA A 151 9.18 1.57 14.12
N LYS A 152 8.02 1.63 14.78
CA LYS A 152 7.82 1.26 16.18
C LYS A 152 6.74 0.20 16.34
N ILE A 153 6.90 -0.74 17.26
CA ILE A 153 5.92 -1.83 17.50
C ILE A 153 4.59 -1.25 18.01
N GLU A 154 4.63 -0.22 18.85
CA GLU A 154 3.43 0.42 19.41
C GLU A 154 2.56 1.02 18.31
N SER A 155 3.18 1.53 17.24
CA SER A 155 2.45 2.08 16.10
C SER A 155 1.70 0.99 15.32
N THR A 156 2.23 -0.23 15.29
CA THR A 156 1.55 -1.40 14.71
C THR A 156 0.41 -1.87 15.62
N SER A 157 0.64 -1.98 16.93
CA SER A 157 -0.41 -2.34 17.89
C SER A 157 -1.60 -1.38 17.82
N LYS A 158 -1.34 -0.07 17.86
CA LYS A 158 -2.37 0.97 17.72
C LYS A 158 -3.07 0.90 16.35
N PHE A 159 -2.33 0.63 15.28
CA PHE A 159 -2.89 0.51 13.94
C PHE A 159 -3.84 -0.69 13.82
N LEU A 160 -3.48 -1.84 14.40
CA LEU A 160 -4.28 -3.06 14.40
C LEU A 160 -5.44 -3.03 15.40
N ARG A 161 -5.42 -2.08 16.34
CA ARG A 161 -6.40 -1.97 17.44
C ARG A 161 -6.39 -3.20 18.35
N ILE A 162 -5.24 -3.84 18.49
CA ILE A 162 -5.03 -4.95 19.41
C ILE A 162 -4.78 -4.39 20.81
N ALA A 163 -5.84 -3.96 21.48
CA ALA A 163 -5.81 -3.65 22.91
C ALA A 163 -5.86 -4.95 23.72
N LYS A 164 -4.88 -5.85 23.57
CA LYS A 164 -4.74 -6.97 24.50
C LYS A 164 -3.85 -6.50 25.66
N LYS A 165 -4.46 -5.86 26.66
CA LYS A 165 -3.93 -5.93 28.03
C LYS A 165 -4.33 -7.30 28.56
N SER A 166 -3.60 -8.33 28.17
CA SER A 166 -3.67 -9.59 28.92
C SER A 166 -3.07 -9.32 30.29
N ASP A 167 -3.75 -9.76 31.35
CA ASP A 167 -3.24 -9.63 32.71
C ASP A 167 -1.91 -10.40 32.83
N PRO A 168 -0.78 -9.71 33.09
CA PRO A 168 0.52 -10.37 33.18
C PRO A 168 0.54 -11.45 34.25
N ILE A 169 -0.21 -11.27 35.35
CA ILE A 169 -0.27 -12.20 36.47
C ILE A 169 -0.97 -13.49 36.03
N ALA A 170 -2.14 -13.37 35.37
CA ALA A 170 -2.88 -14.53 34.87
C ALA A 170 -2.08 -15.34 33.84
N ILE A 171 -1.27 -14.68 33.01
CA ILE A 171 -0.36 -15.38 32.09
C ILE A 171 0.73 -16.10 32.88
N SER A 172 1.40 -15.43 33.82
CA SER A 172 2.47 -16.04 34.61
C SER A 172 1.99 -17.32 35.29
N CYS A 173 0.84 -17.28 35.98
CA CYS A 173 0.27 -18.44 36.66
C CYS A 173 -0.12 -19.57 35.71
N ALA A 174 -0.46 -19.27 34.44
CA ALA A 174 -0.80 -20.30 33.45
C ALA A 174 0.44 -21.03 32.90
N PHE A 175 1.64 -20.48 33.12
CA PHE A 175 2.92 -21.02 32.66
C PHE A 175 3.88 -21.30 33.82
N ASP A 176 3.36 -21.52 35.03
CA ASP A 176 4.18 -22.04 36.14
C ASP A 176 4.71 -23.44 35.74
N ILE A 177 6.03 -23.54 35.59
CA ILE A 177 6.80 -24.78 35.37
C ILE A 177 7.32 -25.27 36.72
#